data_AF-A0A2M9P889-F1
#
_entry.id   AF-A0A2M9P889-F1
#
_cell.length_a   1.000
_cell.length_b   1.000
_cell.length_c   1.000
_cell.angle_alpha   90.00
_cell.angle_beta   90.00
_cell.angle_gamma   90.00
#
_symmetry.space_group_name_H-M   'P 1'
#
loop_
_entity.id
_entity.type
_entity.pdbx_description
1 polymer ?
#
loop_
_entity_poly.entity_id
_entity_poly.type
_entity_poly.pdbx_seq_one_letter_code
_entity_poly.pdbx_strand_id
1 'polypeptide(L)'
;RARLRDWVLPDPIAWPDTTQDEVAGKHHMGTTRMAADPARGVVDAECRVHGIGNLYIGGSSVFATSGHANPTYTIIQLTLRLGDRLGKVLKG
;
A
#
# COMPACT_ATOMS: atom_id res chain seq x y z
N ARG A 1 21.98 -0.76 -18.78
CA ARG A 1 22.36 -1.15 -17.40
C ARG A 1 23.13 0.02 -16.81
N ALA A 2 22.60 0.73 -15.81
CA ALA A 2 23.27 1.88 -15.21
C ALA A 2 24.59 1.45 -14.53
N ARG A 3 25.65 2.25 -14.65
CA ARG A 3 26.92 2.08 -13.93
C ARG A 3 27.21 3.36 -13.14
N LEU A 4 27.52 3.22 -11.85
CA LEU A 4 27.98 4.32 -11.01
C LEU A 4 29.47 4.58 -11.27
N ARG A 5 29.92 5.82 -11.08
CA ARG A 5 31.34 6.20 -11.21
C ARG A 5 32.09 5.78 -9.94
N ASP A 6 33.36 5.42 -10.07
CA ASP A 6 34.15 4.85 -8.97
C ASP A 6 34.25 5.77 -7.74
N TRP A 7 34.29 7.09 -7.92
CA TRP A 7 34.33 8.06 -6.83
C TRP A 7 33.02 8.16 -6.01
N VAL A 8 31.92 7.59 -6.52
CA VAL A 8 30.63 7.53 -5.82
C VAL A 8 30.59 6.33 -4.86
N LEU A 9 31.40 5.30 -5.11
CA LEU A 9 31.43 4.09 -4.30
C LEU A 9 32.33 4.29 -3.07
N PRO A 10 31.95 3.73 -1.90
CA PRO A 10 32.83 3.69 -0.74
C PRO A 10 34.06 2.80 -1.02
N ASP A 11 35.17 3.04 -0.31
CA ASP A 11 36.38 2.20 -0.33
C ASP A 11 36.61 1.60 1.08
N PRO A 12 36.54 0.26 1.25
CA PRO A 12 36.28 -0.74 0.23
C PRO A 12 34.85 -0.68 -0.33
N ILE A 13 34.66 -1.16 -1.57
CA ILE A 13 33.34 -1.27 -2.20
C ILE A 13 32.44 -2.13 -1.30
N ALA A 14 31.56 -1.47 -0.57
CA ALA A 14 30.48 -2.08 0.17
C ALA A 14 29.26 -2.13 -0.75
N TRP A 15 28.84 -3.35 -1.09
CA TRP A 15 27.55 -3.55 -1.77
C TRP A 15 26.43 -3.47 -0.74
N PRO A 16 25.26 -2.92 -1.12
CA PRO A 16 24.09 -2.95 -0.26
C PRO A 16 23.79 -4.37 0.23
N ASP A 17 23.76 -4.53 1.55
CA ASP A 17 23.33 -5.76 2.21
C ASP A 17 22.11 -5.50 3.09
N THR A 18 21.44 -6.57 3.52
CA THR A 18 20.24 -6.49 4.37
C THR A 18 20.52 -6.08 5.82
N THR A 19 21.78 -5.86 6.18
CA THR A 19 22.23 -5.56 7.55
C THR A 19 22.57 -4.08 7.75
N GLN A 20 22.95 -3.38 6.67
CA GLN A 20 23.34 -1.96 6.71
C GLN A 20 22.43 -1.06 5.87
N ASP A 21 21.71 -1.61 4.89
CA ASP A 21 20.74 -0.86 4.08
C ASP A 21 19.30 -1.32 4.37
N GLU A 22 18.34 -0.39 4.37
CA GLU A 22 16.93 -0.75 4.33
C GLU A 22 16.63 -1.41 2.98
N VAL A 23 16.70 -2.75 2.93
CA VAL A 23 16.32 -3.54 1.77
C VAL A 23 14.80 -3.55 1.64
N ALA A 24 14.30 -2.49 1.00
CA ALA A 24 12.88 -2.14 0.85
C ALA A 24 12.17 -1.89 2.20
N GLY A 25 11.62 -0.68 2.36
CA GLY A 25 10.80 -0.37 3.54
C GLY A 25 9.67 -1.39 3.73
N LYS A 26 9.31 -1.69 4.98
CA LYS A 26 8.25 -2.65 5.37
C LYS A 26 6.83 -2.12 5.08
N HIS A 27 6.63 -1.54 3.90
CA HIS A 27 5.43 -0.81 3.45
C HIS A 27 4.78 -1.49 2.24
N HIS A 28 4.44 -2.78 2.36
CA HIS A 28 3.68 -3.45 1.30
C HIS A 28 2.33 -2.78 1.09
N MET A 29 2.03 -2.43 -0.16
CA MET A 29 0.86 -1.67 -0.58
C MET A 29 0.29 -2.25 -1.87
N GLY A 30 -1.03 -2.10 -2.08
CA GLY A 30 -1.67 -2.39 -3.37
C GLY A 30 -1.94 -3.86 -3.70
N THR A 31 -1.73 -4.80 -2.77
CA THR A 31 -2.01 -6.24 -2.98
C THR A 31 -3.51 -6.56 -3.10
N THR A 32 -4.39 -5.67 -2.64
CA THR A 32 -5.84 -5.71 -2.83
C THR A 32 -6.34 -4.35 -3.34
N ARG A 33 -5.65 -3.85 -4.38
CA ARG A 33 -5.80 -2.50 -4.96
C ARG A 33 -7.26 -2.04 -5.08
N MET A 34 -7.51 -0.81 -4.62
CA MET A 34 -8.74 -0.08 -4.90
C MET A 34 -8.80 0.38 -6.36
N ALA A 35 -9.90 0.09 -7.04
CA ALA A 35 -10.18 0.56 -8.40
C ALA A 35 -11.70 0.67 -8.63
N ALA A 36 -12.10 1.61 -9.49
CA ALA A 36 -13.49 1.74 -9.92
C ALA A 36 -13.97 0.55 -10.79
N ASP A 37 -13.03 -0.11 -11.46
CA ASP A 37 -13.27 -1.21 -12.39
C ASP A 37 -12.75 -2.53 -11.78
N PRO A 38 -13.59 -3.57 -11.63
CA PRO A 38 -13.19 -4.86 -11.07
C PRO A 38 -12.13 -5.59 -11.90
N ALA A 39 -11.97 -5.24 -13.19
CA ALA A 39 -10.87 -5.78 -14.01
C ALA A 39 -9.51 -5.18 -13.65
N ARG A 40 -9.47 -4.12 -12.83
CA ARG A 40 -8.26 -3.36 -12.51
C ARG A 40 -7.95 -3.28 -11.00
N GLY A 41 -8.75 -3.92 -10.16
CA GLY A 41 -8.56 -3.93 -8.71
C GLY A 41 -9.46 -4.93 -7.99
N VAL A 42 -9.26 -5.05 -6.68
CA VAL A 42 -9.97 -6.02 -5.81
C VAL A 42 -11.13 -5.37 -5.06
N VAL A 43 -10.97 -4.10 -4.65
CA VAL A 43 -12.00 -3.38 -3.90
C VAL A 43 -12.47 -2.12 -4.64
N ASP A 44 -13.71 -1.72 -4.37
CA ASP A 44 -14.26 -0.44 -4.83
C ASP A 44 -13.80 0.73 -3.95
N ALA A 45 -14.26 1.95 -4.27
CA ALA A 45 -13.90 3.17 -3.54
C ALA A 45 -14.28 3.15 -2.06
N GLU A 46 -15.20 2.27 -1.64
CA GLU A 46 -15.66 2.09 -0.26
C GLU A 46 -14.97 0.91 0.43
N CYS A 47 -13.88 0.41 -0.14
CA CYS A 47 -13.10 -0.72 0.35
C CYS A 47 -13.89 -2.06 0.36
N ARG A 48 -15.00 -2.15 -0.36
CA ARG A 48 -15.77 -3.39 -0.50
C ARG A 48 -15.21 -4.23 -1.64
N VAL A 49 -15.10 -5.53 -1.42
CA VAL A 49 -14.62 -6.47 -2.45
C VAL A 49 -15.62 -6.52 -3.60
N HIS A 50 -15.11 -6.37 -4.83
CA HIS A 50 -15.92 -6.46 -6.03
C HIS A 50 -16.62 -7.83 -6.11
N GLY A 51 -17.92 -7.83 -6.41
CA GLY A 51 -18.73 -9.05 -6.51
C GLY A 51 -19.17 -9.67 -5.17
N ILE A 52 -18.74 -9.15 -4.01
CA ILE A 52 -19.13 -9.69 -2.69
C ILE A 52 -19.77 -8.57 -1.85
N GLY A 53 -21.05 -8.73 -1.51
CA GLY A 53 -21.86 -7.66 -0.90
C GLY A 53 -21.49 -7.27 0.53
N ASN A 54 -20.83 -8.17 1.26
CA ASN A 54 -20.60 -8.06 2.71
C ASN A 54 -19.13 -8.27 3.12
N LEU A 55 -18.19 -8.25 2.17
CA LEU A 55 -16.76 -8.38 2.44
C LEU A 55 -16.02 -7.07 2.16
N TYR A 56 -15.25 -6.61 3.14
CA TYR A 56 -14.49 -5.36 3.09
C TYR A 56 -13.03 -5.61 3.50
N ILE A 57 -12.10 -4.84 2.94
CA ILE A 57 -10.67 -4.94 3.24
C ILE A 57 -10.15 -3.58 3.69
N GLY A 58 -9.48 -3.52 4.84
CA GLY A 58 -8.82 -2.32 5.35
C GLY A 58 -7.31 -2.51 5.43
N GLY A 59 -6.55 -1.43 5.22
CA GLY A 59 -5.08 -1.44 5.34
C GLY A 59 -4.37 -0.86 4.11
N SER A 60 -3.04 -0.96 4.09
CA SER A 60 -2.20 -0.46 2.98
C SER A 60 -2.40 -1.24 1.67
N SER A 61 -2.91 -2.47 1.75
CA SER A 61 -3.18 -3.32 0.59
C SER A 61 -4.18 -2.70 -0.38
N VAL A 62 -5.08 -1.83 0.08
CA VAL A 62 -6.10 -1.19 -0.77
C VAL A 62 -5.58 0.03 -1.52
N PHE A 63 -4.36 0.49 -1.28
CA PHE A 63 -3.85 1.69 -1.94
C PHE A 63 -3.79 1.49 -3.46
N ALA A 64 -4.26 2.48 -4.22
CA ALA A 64 -4.24 2.43 -5.68
C ALA A 64 -2.81 2.37 -6.23
N THR A 65 -1.91 3.11 -5.58
CA THR A 65 -0.47 3.19 -5.87
C THR A 65 0.31 3.24 -4.56
N SER A 66 1.60 2.88 -4.61
CA SER A 66 2.52 3.18 -3.51
C SER A 66 2.82 4.69 -3.46
N GLY A 67 3.21 5.16 -2.27
CA GLY A 67 3.66 6.53 -2.04
C GLY A 67 5.08 6.57 -1.48
N HIS A 68 5.67 7.78 -1.45
CA HIS A 68 6.99 8.02 -0.86
C HIS A 68 6.94 8.11 0.68
N ALA A 69 5.87 8.69 1.23
CA ALA A 69 5.70 8.87 2.66
C ALA A 69 5.16 7.61 3.37
N ASN A 70 5.32 7.57 4.69
CA ASN A 70 4.86 6.45 5.51
C ASN A 70 3.33 6.28 5.39
N PRO A 71 2.84 5.04 5.21
CA PRO A 71 1.43 4.79 4.90
C PRO A 71 0.50 4.95 6.10
N THR A 72 1.03 4.99 7.33
CA THR A 72 0.27 4.93 8.59
C THR A 72 -0.87 5.95 8.65
N TYR A 73 -0.59 7.22 8.31
CA TYR A 73 -1.61 8.25 8.36
C TYR A 73 -2.75 7.97 7.36
N THR A 74 -2.41 7.61 6.13
CA THR A 74 -3.39 7.23 5.10
C THR A 74 -4.21 5.99 5.50
N ILE A 75 -3.59 5.00 6.14
CA ILE A 75 -4.29 3.81 6.67
C ILE A 75 -5.33 4.25 7.72
N ILE A 76 -4.97 5.13 8.65
CA ILE A 76 -5.88 5.62 9.69
C ILE A 76 -7.08 6.34 9.05
N GLN A 77 -6.83 7.25 8.10
CA GLN A 77 -7.90 8.00 7.43
C GLN A 77 -8.87 7.08 6.68
N LEU A 78 -8.36 6.07 5.95
CA LEU A 78 -9.20 5.09 5.27
C LEU A 78 -9.98 4.21 6.25
N THR A 79 -9.37 3.85 7.39
CA THR A 79 -10.02 3.04 8.43
C THR A 79 -11.20 3.80 9.06
N LEU A 80 -11.02 5.08 9.37
CA LEU A 80 -12.10 5.92 9.91
C LEU A 80 -13.26 6.04 8.91
N ARG A 81 -12.95 6.31 7.64
CA ARG A 81 -13.96 6.37 6.57
C ARG A 81 -14.72 5.05 6.40
N LEU A 82 -14.01 3.92 6.45
CA LEU A 82 -14.63 2.60 6.38
C LEU A 82 -15.51 2.32 7.61
N GLY A 83 -15.08 2.72 8.81
CA GLY A 83 -15.87 2.63 10.03
C GLY A 83 -17.21 3.36 9.92
N ASP A 84 -17.20 4.61 9.43
CA ASP A 84 -18.41 5.39 9.19
C ASP A 84 -19.34 4.73 8.17
N ARG A 85 -18.77 4.15 7.10
CA ARG A 85 -19.52 3.42 6.07
C ARG A 85 -20.19 2.18 6.67
N LEU A 86 -19.45 1.35 7.40
CA LEU A 86 -19.98 0.15 8.05
C LEU A 86 -21.05 0.50 9.08
N GLY A 87 -20.87 1.59 9.84
CA GLY A 87 -21.88 2.09 10.76
C GLY A 87 -23.22 2.43 10.07
N LYS A 88 -23.19 2.90 8.81
CA LYS A 88 -24.41 3.13 8.02
C LYS A 88 -24.99 1.83 7.47
N VAL A 89 -24.14 0.91 7.00
CA VAL A 89 -24.57 -0.38 6.43
C VAL A 89 -25.20 -1.30 7.48
N LEU A 90 -24.66 -1.33 8.70
CA LEU A 90 -25.11 -2.22 9.78
C LEU A 90 -26.35 -1.72 10.53
N LYS A 91 -26.65 -0.42 10.45
CA LYS A 91 -27.86 0.18 11.04
C LYS A 91 -29.07 0.16 10.11
N GLY A 92 -28.87 -0.17 8.84
CA GLY A 92 -29.92 -0.30 7.82
C GLY A 92 -30.46 -1.71 7.70
#